data_AF-A0A660QW01-F1
#
_entry.id   AF-A0A660QW01-F1
#
_cell.length_a   1.000
_cell.length_b   1.000
_cell.length_c   1.000
_cell.angle_alpha   90.00
_cell.angle_beta   90.00
_cell.angle_gamma   90.00
#
_symmetry.space_group_name_H-M   'P 1'
#
loop_
_entity.id
_entity.type
_entity.pdbx_description
1 polymer ?
#
loop_
_entity_poly.entity_id
_entity_poly.type
_entity_poly.pdbx_seq_one_letter_code
_entity_poly.pdbx_strand_id
1 'polypeptide(L)'
;MTHSSSTKRISIMICLVFFFVIFGFSEELALPKIELPIVVTTCGQSPGALKFRLVCERAGVQSDQQDLLTAEVLRNKAASGEGYKTLVITTGTSLKGMGAAGVDINFEVNRIKEVMEEARKQGMLIIGAHIEGMARRVDETDAKSIETVIPNCDLILVIKESNSDGFFTMISESKQIPILEVEGVFDIGPAIKALIEQ
;
A
#
# COMPACT_ATOMS: atom_id res chain seq x y z
N MET A 1 -5.16 48.44 -63.60
CA MET A 1 -5.51 47.59 -62.45
C MET A 1 -4.25 46.80 -62.08
N THR A 2 -3.45 47.29 -61.14
CA THR A 2 -3.31 46.77 -59.74
C THR A 2 -2.64 45.39 -59.72
N HIS A 3 -1.57 45.04 -59.00
CA HIS A 3 -0.74 45.59 -57.91
C HIS A 3 0.55 44.68 -57.92
N SER A 4 1.77 45.19 -57.98
CA SER A 4 2.72 45.46 -56.88
C SER A 4 3.11 44.30 -55.94
N SER A 5 4.41 43.95 -55.98
CA SER A 5 5.29 43.51 -54.86
C SER A 5 5.03 42.12 -54.25
N SER A 6 5.96 41.39 -53.62
CA SER A 6 7.25 41.72 -53.02
C SER A 6 7.99 40.39 -52.74
N THR A 7 9.26 40.30 -53.11
CA THR A 7 10.23 39.39 -52.51
C THR A 7 10.42 39.68 -51.02
N LYS A 8 9.99 38.77 -50.14
CA LYS A 8 10.39 38.63 -48.73
C LYS A 8 10.40 37.12 -48.41
N ARG A 9 11.57 36.49 -48.28
CA ARG A 9 12.29 36.25 -47.00
C ARG A 9 11.49 35.40 -46.00
N ILE A 10 12.13 34.31 -45.56
CA ILE A 10 12.08 33.65 -44.23
C ILE A 10 11.65 32.17 -44.25
N SER A 11 12.66 31.33 -43.97
CA SER A 11 12.65 30.09 -43.19
C SER A 11 11.32 29.44 -42.82
N ILE A 12 11.07 28.24 -43.35
CA ILE A 12 10.35 27.17 -42.66
C ILE A 12 11.10 25.87 -43.02
N MET A 13 12.18 25.56 -42.30
CA MET A 13 12.17 24.80 -41.05
C MET A 13 11.93 23.31 -41.31
N ILE A 14 13.05 22.60 -41.30
CA ILE A 14 13.23 21.16 -41.12
C ILE A 14 12.19 20.65 -40.11
N CYS A 15 11.18 19.93 -40.61
CA CYS A 15 10.20 19.22 -39.80
C CYS A 15 9.96 17.84 -40.41
N LEU A 16 11.03 17.09 -40.67
CA LEU A 16 10.94 15.63 -40.79
C LEU A 16 10.98 15.08 -39.38
N VAL A 17 9.77 15.07 -38.81
CA VAL A 17 9.28 14.41 -37.62
C VAL A 17 10.14 13.20 -37.26
N PHE A 18 11.02 13.38 -36.26
CA PHE A 18 11.46 12.31 -35.39
C PHE A 18 10.21 11.81 -34.67
N PHE A 19 9.53 10.82 -35.24
CA PHE A 19 8.52 10.04 -34.52
C PHE A 19 9.30 9.16 -33.53
N PHE A 20 9.76 9.78 -32.45
CA PHE A 20 10.36 9.08 -31.33
C PHE A 20 9.21 8.36 -30.63
N VAL A 21 8.94 7.13 -31.07
CA VAL A 21 8.08 6.21 -30.33
C VAL A 21 8.81 5.94 -29.02
N ILE A 22 8.47 6.70 -27.98
CA ILE A 22 8.81 6.34 -26.61
C ILE A 22 7.96 5.10 -26.31
N PHE A 23 8.48 3.93 -26.65
CA PHE A 23 8.06 2.71 -25.98
C PHE A 23 8.47 2.91 -24.52
N GLY A 24 7.51 3.29 -23.67
CA GLY A 24 7.70 3.30 -22.23
C GLY A 24 7.95 1.86 -21.81
N PHE A 25 9.21 1.53 -21.53
CA PHE A 25 9.52 0.35 -20.74
C PHE A 25 8.96 0.60 -19.35
N SER A 26 7.87 -0.08 -19.00
CA SER A 26 7.40 -0.18 -17.62
C SER A 26 8.32 -1.19 -16.95
N GLU A 27 9.32 -0.71 -16.21
CA GLU A 27 10.07 -1.58 -15.30
C GLU A 27 9.16 -1.93 -14.12
N GLU A 28 8.87 -3.21 -13.95
CA GLU A 28 8.14 -3.71 -12.79
C GLU A 28 8.99 -3.50 -11.54
N LEU A 29 8.45 -2.79 -10.56
CA LEU A 29 9.16 -2.49 -9.31
C LEU A 29 9.45 -3.79 -8.56
N ALA A 30 10.71 -4.01 -8.21
CA ALA A 30 11.11 -5.19 -7.42
C ALA A 30 10.38 -5.21 -6.07
N LEU A 31 9.77 -6.35 -5.73
CA LEU A 31 9.14 -6.55 -4.43
C LEU A 31 10.23 -6.59 -3.34
N PRO A 32 10.05 -5.89 -2.20
CA PRO A 32 11.03 -5.91 -1.12
C PRO A 32 11.02 -7.27 -0.42
N LYS A 33 12.20 -7.67 0.08
CA LYS A 33 12.33 -8.81 1.00
C LYS A 33 11.58 -8.50 2.30
N ILE A 34 10.80 -9.46 2.79
CA ILE A 34 10.09 -9.35 4.07
C ILE A 34 10.95 -9.94 5.19
N GLU A 35 11.09 -9.21 6.28
CA GLU A 35 11.86 -9.67 7.45
C GLU A 35 10.94 -9.94 8.65
N LEU A 36 11.26 -10.99 9.39
CA LEU A 36 10.63 -11.33 10.67
C LEU A 36 11.34 -10.59 11.83
N PRO A 37 10.65 -10.25 12.93
CA PRO A 37 9.23 -10.54 13.21
C PRO A 37 8.25 -9.59 12.51
N ILE A 38 7.08 -10.10 12.12
CA ILE A 38 5.97 -9.31 11.54
C ILE A 38 4.96 -8.96 12.64
N VAL A 39 4.52 -7.71 12.67
CA VAL A 39 3.29 -7.29 13.37
C VAL A 39 2.23 -6.83 12.38
N VAL A 40 0.99 -7.20 12.61
CA VAL A 40 -0.17 -6.76 11.81
C VAL A 40 -1.16 -6.00 12.70
N THR A 41 -1.61 -4.85 12.21
CA THR A 41 -2.68 -4.02 12.79
C THR A 41 -3.70 -3.69 11.70
N THR A 42 -4.83 -3.10 12.09
CA THR A 42 -5.84 -2.58 11.17
C THR A 42 -5.98 -1.06 11.34
N CYS A 43 -6.36 -0.35 10.27
CA CYS A 43 -6.87 1.02 10.29
C CYS A 43 -8.38 0.96 9.99
N GLY A 44 -9.22 0.95 11.02
CA GLY A 44 -10.69 0.84 10.87
C GLY A 44 -11.34 -0.37 11.54
N GLN A 45 -10.59 -1.14 12.33
CA GLN A 45 -11.08 -2.27 13.13
C GLN A 45 -11.89 -3.30 12.32
N SER A 46 -11.52 -3.52 11.06
CA SER A 46 -12.07 -4.57 10.21
C SER A 46 -11.37 -5.92 10.48
N PRO A 47 -11.95 -7.06 10.07
CA PRO A 47 -11.34 -8.37 10.27
C PRO A 47 -10.03 -8.62 9.50
N GLY A 48 -9.55 -7.67 8.70
CA GLY A 48 -8.35 -7.82 7.85
C GLY A 48 -7.12 -8.31 8.61
N ALA A 49 -6.77 -7.69 9.75
CA ALA A 49 -5.59 -8.07 10.53
C ALA A 49 -5.65 -9.54 11.00
N LEU A 50 -6.82 -9.98 11.47
CA LEU A 50 -7.06 -11.37 11.83
C LEU A 50 -6.93 -12.30 10.62
N LYS A 51 -7.55 -11.95 9.49
CA LYS A 51 -7.45 -12.75 8.25
C LYS A 51 -6.00 -12.91 7.81
N PHE A 52 -5.24 -11.82 7.77
CA PHE A 52 -3.83 -11.81 7.42
C PHE A 52 -3.03 -12.77 8.32
N ARG A 53 -3.20 -12.66 9.65
CA ARG A 53 -2.53 -13.55 10.60
C ARG A 53 -2.85 -15.01 10.32
N LEU A 54 -4.13 -15.35 10.17
CA LEU A 54 -4.56 -16.74 9.99
C LEU A 54 -4.02 -17.37 8.70
N VAL A 55 -3.99 -16.62 7.58
CA VAL A 55 -3.47 -17.16 6.32
C VAL A 55 -1.94 -17.25 6.30
N CYS A 56 -1.24 -16.32 6.97
CA CYS A 56 0.21 -16.43 7.18
C CYS A 56 0.55 -17.63 8.07
N GLU A 57 -0.16 -17.81 9.18
CA GLU A 57 0.03 -18.92 10.11
C GLU A 57 -0.18 -20.27 9.40
N ARG A 58 -1.22 -20.37 8.57
CA ARG A 58 -1.46 -21.55 7.73
C ARG A 58 -0.31 -21.85 6.76
N ALA A 59 0.41 -20.83 6.29
CA ALA A 59 1.60 -20.98 5.46
C ALA A 59 2.89 -21.24 6.26
N GLY A 60 2.81 -21.28 7.60
CA GLY A 60 3.96 -21.46 8.49
C GLY A 60 4.70 -20.16 8.81
N VAL A 61 4.11 -19.00 8.52
CA VAL A 61 4.68 -17.68 8.82
C VAL A 61 3.98 -17.10 10.05
N GLN A 62 4.75 -16.83 11.10
CA GLN A 62 4.22 -16.22 12.32
C GLN A 62 4.13 -14.70 12.16
N SER A 63 3.00 -14.13 12.61
CA SER A 63 2.78 -12.68 12.68
C SER A 63 2.00 -12.35 13.95
N ASP A 64 2.45 -11.35 14.69
CA ASP A 64 1.73 -10.86 15.87
C ASP A 64 0.58 -9.94 15.46
N GLN A 65 -0.63 -10.18 15.94
CA GLN A 65 -1.79 -9.33 15.66
C GLN A 65 -2.04 -8.39 16.84
N GLN A 66 -2.04 -7.09 16.57
CA GLN A 66 -2.28 -6.04 17.54
C GLN A 66 -3.25 -5.02 16.95
N ASP A 67 -4.57 -5.23 17.14
CA ASP A 67 -5.61 -4.41 16.48
C ASP A 67 -5.57 -2.93 16.90
N LEU A 68 -5.10 -2.66 18.12
CA LEU A 68 -4.87 -1.31 18.67
C LEU A 68 -3.38 -1.04 18.89
N LEU A 69 -2.52 -1.51 17.98
CA LEU A 69 -1.09 -1.22 18.01
C LEU A 69 -0.85 0.28 18.16
N THR A 70 0.09 0.65 19.04
CA THR A 70 0.52 2.04 19.25
C THR A 70 2.01 2.18 19.00
N ALA A 71 2.46 3.40 18.73
CA ALA A 71 3.88 3.71 18.62
C ALA A 71 4.66 3.36 19.90
N GLU A 72 4.03 3.46 21.07
CA GLU A 72 4.65 3.07 22.34
C GLU A 72 4.95 1.57 22.41
N VAL A 73 4.03 0.72 21.94
CA VAL A 73 4.27 -0.73 21.87
C VAL A 73 5.47 -1.04 20.98
N LEU A 74 5.59 -0.38 19.82
CA LEU A 74 6.76 -0.52 18.94
C LEU A 74 8.06 -0.11 19.65
N ARG A 75 8.08 1.05 20.32
CA ARG A 75 9.26 1.50 21.08
C ARG A 75 9.65 0.52 22.18
N ASN A 76 8.66 0.04 22.94
CA ASN A 76 8.91 -0.87 24.07
C ASN A 76 9.46 -2.21 23.58
N LYS A 77 8.91 -2.77 22.49
CA LYS A 77 9.43 -3.99 21.87
C LYS A 77 10.84 -3.82 21.33
N ALA A 78 11.13 -2.69 20.66
CA ALA A 78 12.49 -2.39 20.21
C ALA A 78 13.47 -2.28 21.39
N ALA A 79 13.08 -1.58 22.46
CA ALA A 79 13.91 -1.41 23.66
C ALA A 79 14.15 -2.72 24.43
N SER A 80 13.22 -3.69 24.36
CA SER A 80 13.39 -5.01 24.98
C SER A 80 14.17 -6.02 24.12
N GLY A 81 14.62 -5.63 22.91
CA GLY A 81 15.29 -6.52 21.98
C GLY A 81 14.34 -7.44 21.19
N GLU A 82 13.03 -7.20 21.26
CA GLU A 82 11.98 -7.93 20.56
C GLU A 82 11.33 -7.08 19.44
N GLY A 83 12.08 -6.12 18.90
CA GLY A 83 11.58 -5.20 17.87
C GLY A 83 11.13 -5.94 16.61
N TYR A 84 10.01 -5.50 16.04
CA TYR A 84 9.52 -6.01 14.75
C TYR A 84 10.39 -5.47 13.61
N LYS A 85 10.39 -6.19 12.49
CA LYS A 85 11.06 -5.79 11.24
C LYS A 85 10.08 -5.39 10.14
N THR A 86 8.88 -5.94 10.19
CA THR A 86 7.82 -5.62 9.23
C THR A 86 6.53 -5.24 9.96
N LEU A 87 5.93 -4.13 9.56
CA LEU A 87 4.61 -3.68 9.97
C LEU A 87 3.62 -3.88 8.81
N VAL A 88 2.55 -4.62 9.05
CA VAL A 88 1.43 -4.76 8.12
C VAL A 88 0.25 -3.96 8.66
N ILE A 89 -0.34 -3.10 7.84
CA ILE A 89 -1.55 -2.36 8.19
C ILE A 89 -2.65 -2.70 7.19
N THR A 90 -3.70 -3.38 7.65
CA THR A 90 -4.88 -3.63 6.83
C THR A 90 -5.81 -2.41 6.81
N THR A 91 -6.32 -2.08 5.63
CA THR A 91 -7.27 -0.97 5.41
C THR A 91 -8.68 -1.51 5.19
N GLY A 92 -9.69 -0.64 5.37
CA GLY A 92 -11.11 -0.99 5.39
C GLY A 92 -11.68 -0.93 6.81
N THR A 93 -12.95 -0.53 6.93
CA THR A 93 -13.58 -0.28 8.22
C THR A 93 -14.66 -1.30 8.58
N SER A 94 -14.97 -1.36 9.88
CA SER A 94 -16.12 -2.10 10.41
C SER A 94 -16.77 -1.28 11.50
N LEU A 95 -18.00 -0.79 11.25
CA LEU A 95 -18.75 -0.04 12.25
C LEU A 95 -18.93 -0.83 13.56
N LYS A 96 -19.18 -2.14 13.47
CA LYS A 96 -19.27 -3.02 14.63
C LYS A 96 -17.91 -3.16 15.34
N GLY A 97 -16.83 -3.31 14.59
CA GLY A 97 -15.48 -3.45 15.14
C GLY A 97 -15.04 -2.19 15.87
N MET A 98 -15.17 -1.03 15.22
CA MET A 98 -14.87 0.27 15.81
C MET A 98 -15.74 0.56 17.04
N GLY A 99 -17.04 0.25 16.96
CA GLY A 99 -17.95 0.37 18.11
C GLY A 99 -17.55 -0.50 19.31
N ALA A 100 -17.10 -1.75 19.06
CA ALA A 100 -16.62 -2.64 20.12
C ALA A 100 -15.28 -2.19 20.72
N ALA A 101 -14.39 -1.63 19.90
CA ALA A 101 -13.13 -1.06 20.34
C ALA A 101 -13.27 0.32 21.01
N GLY A 102 -14.43 0.97 20.88
CA GLY A 102 -14.67 2.30 21.43
C GLY A 102 -13.91 3.42 20.70
N VAL A 103 -13.69 3.24 19.39
CA VAL A 103 -12.91 4.16 18.55
C VAL A 103 -13.72 4.62 17.34
N ASP A 104 -13.27 5.69 16.69
CA ASP A 104 -13.78 6.13 15.39
C ASP A 104 -12.65 6.19 14.34
N ILE A 105 -13.01 6.49 13.09
CA ILE A 105 -12.02 6.56 12.00
C ILE A 105 -10.99 7.68 12.23
N ASN A 106 -11.33 8.78 12.89
CA ASN A 106 -10.36 9.86 13.11
C ASN A 106 -9.32 9.45 14.15
N PHE A 107 -9.75 8.75 15.21
CA PHE A 107 -8.84 8.10 16.14
C PHE A 107 -7.91 7.13 15.41
N GLU A 108 -8.46 6.26 14.57
CA GLU A 108 -7.68 5.26 13.82
C GLU A 108 -6.67 5.92 12.88
N VAL A 109 -7.05 6.99 12.17
CA VAL A 109 -6.15 7.75 11.30
C VAL A 109 -4.98 8.34 12.09
N ASN A 110 -5.25 8.95 13.25
CA ASN A 110 -4.18 9.55 14.07
C ASN A 110 -3.26 8.46 14.65
N ARG A 111 -3.83 7.40 15.22
CA ARG A 111 -3.08 6.27 15.77
C ARG A 111 -2.17 5.64 14.72
N ILE A 112 -2.69 5.39 13.52
CA ILE A 112 -1.92 4.74 12.45
C ILE A 112 -0.82 5.65 11.92
N LYS A 113 -1.04 6.97 11.81
CA LYS A 113 0.04 7.91 11.46
C LYS A 113 1.19 7.85 12.46
N GLU A 114 0.90 7.84 13.76
CA GLU A 114 1.92 7.73 14.80
C GLU A 114 2.67 6.39 14.73
N VAL A 115 1.95 5.28 14.51
CA VAL A 115 2.53 3.94 14.34
C VAL A 115 3.46 3.90 13.12
N MET A 116 3.03 4.43 11.98
CA MET A 116 3.83 4.46 10.76
C MET A 116 5.07 5.34 10.92
N GLU A 117 4.94 6.51 11.57
CA GLU A 117 6.07 7.39 11.84
C GLU A 117 7.12 6.68 12.71
N GLU A 118 6.69 6.00 13.76
CA GLU A 118 7.56 5.21 14.63
C GLU A 118 8.20 4.04 13.89
N ALA A 119 7.43 3.28 13.10
CA ALA A 119 7.95 2.17 12.31
C ALA A 119 9.04 2.63 11.33
N ARG A 120 8.86 3.80 10.70
CA ARG A 120 9.89 4.42 9.84
C ARG A 120 11.15 4.80 10.62
N LYS A 121 11.03 5.37 11.82
CA LYS A 121 12.19 5.68 12.69
C LYS A 121 13.00 4.43 13.04
N GLN A 122 12.34 3.29 13.17
CA GLN A 122 12.96 2.00 13.47
C GLN A 122 13.47 1.26 12.23
N GLY A 123 13.28 1.81 11.03
CA GLY A 123 13.70 1.19 9.77
C GLY A 123 12.89 -0.06 9.41
N MET A 124 11.64 -0.16 9.87
CA MET A 124 10.77 -1.28 9.54
C MET A 124 10.24 -1.16 8.10
N LEU A 125 10.03 -2.30 7.43
CA LEU A 125 9.25 -2.37 6.21
C LEU A 125 7.77 -2.16 6.54
N ILE A 126 7.09 -1.25 5.83
CA ILE A 126 5.65 -1.00 6.01
C ILE A 126 4.87 -1.54 4.82
N ILE A 127 4.00 -2.51 5.07
CA ILE A 127 3.09 -3.09 4.09
C ILE A 127 1.68 -2.53 4.29
N GLY A 128 1.17 -1.83 3.29
CA GLY A 128 -0.22 -1.38 3.24
C GLY A 128 -1.08 -2.44 2.55
N ALA A 129 -2.02 -3.03 3.28
CA ALA A 129 -2.79 -4.18 2.79
C ALA A 129 -4.28 -3.84 2.61
N HIS A 130 -4.86 -4.18 1.45
CA HIS A 130 -6.31 -4.16 1.24
C HIS A 130 -6.80 -5.54 0.77
N ILE A 131 -7.24 -6.37 1.72
CA ILE A 131 -7.40 -7.82 1.54
C ILE A 131 -8.81 -8.32 1.84
N GLU A 132 -9.80 -7.42 1.86
CA GLU A 132 -11.18 -7.75 2.19
C GLU A 132 -12.17 -7.47 1.04
N GLY A 133 -11.64 -7.22 -0.16
CA GLY A 133 -12.41 -7.01 -1.38
C GLY A 133 -13.06 -5.62 -1.46
N MET A 134 -13.77 -5.37 -2.56
CA MET A 134 -14.45 -4.08 -2.81
C MET A 134 -15.48 -3.70 -1.74
N ALA A 135 -15.98 -4.68 -0.98
CA ALA A 135 -16.89 -4.46 0.15
C ALA A 135 -16.28 -3.63 1.30
N ARG A 136 -14.97 -3.32 1.23
CA ARG A 136 -14.24 -2.42 2.13
C ARG A 136 -13.66 -1.19 1.41
N ARG A 137 -14.27 -0.81 0.28
CA ARG A 137 -13.99 0.41 -0.49
C ARG A 137 -15.28 1.16 -0.82
N VAL A 138 -16.22 1.23 0.12
CA VAL A 138 -17.60 1.66 -0.17
C VAL A 138 -17.94 3.06 0.34
N ASP A 139 -17.26 3.53 1.39
CA ASP A 139 -17.60 4.80 2.04
C ASP A 139 -16.37 5.67 2.39
N GLU A 140 -16.64 6.85 2.94
CA GLU A 140 -15.60 7.81 3.33
C GLU A 140 -14.67 7.30 4.43
N THR A 141 -15.12 6.36 5.27
CA THR A 141 -14.30 5.81 6.34
C THR A 141 -13.32 4.79 5.78
N ASP A 142 -13.76 3.96 4.83
CA ASP A 142 -12.87 3.09 4.03
C ASP A 142 -11.84 3.94 3.30
N ALA A 143 -12.28 4.99 2.58
CA ALA A 143 -11.40 5.88 1.85
C ALA A 143 -10.33 6.50 2.76
N LYS A 144 -10.71 7.03 3.93
CA LYS A 144 -9.76 7.59 4.91
C LYS A 144 -8.74 6.57 5.39
N SER A 145 -9.13 5.31 5.61
CA SER A 145 -8.19 4.26 6.02
C SER A 145 -7.16 3.98 4.91
N ILE A 146 -7.62 3.93 3.65
CA ILE A 146 -6.79 3.68 2.47
C ILE A 146 -5.82 4.84 2.23
N GLU A 147 -6.33 6.07 2.21
CA GLU A 147 -5.55 7.30 1.98
C GLU A 147 -4.48 7.53 3.06
N THR A 148 -4.75 7.09 4.29
CA THR A 148 -3.78 7.17 5.39
C THR A 148 -2.61 6.22 5.19
N VAL A 149 -2.90 4.98 4.76
CA VAL A 149 -1.92 3.89 4.77
C VAL A 149 -1.23 3.71 3.42
N ILE A 150 -1.99 3.50 2.35
CA ILE A 150 -1.48 2.97 1.08
C ILE A 150 -0.48 3.92 0.41
N PRO A 151 -0.72 5.24 0.30
CA PRO A 151 0.25 6.15 -0.30
C PRO A 151 1.54 6.33 0.52
N ASN A 152 1.56 5.83 1.76
CA ASN A 152 2.66 6.01 2.72
C ASN A 152 3.28 4.67 3.14
N CYS A 153 3.07 3.59 2.39
CA CYS A 153 3.69 2.29 2.63
C CYS A 153 4.86 2.05 1.66
N ASP A 154 5.61 0.98 1.90
CA ASP A 154 6.76 0.57 1.07
C ASP A 154 6.39 -0.61 0.16
N LEU A 155 5.27 -1.29 0.42
CA LEU A 155 4.69 -2.35 -0.41
C LEU A 155 3.16 -2.33 -0.28
N ILE A 156 2.47 -2.32 -1.42
CA ILE A 156 1.01 -2.51 -1.48
C ILE A 156 0.72 -4.01 -1.59
N LEU A 157 -0.11 -4.55 -0.70
CA LEU A 157 -0.60 -5.94 -0.76
C LEU A 157 -2.10 -5.94 -1.01
N VAL A 158 -2.55 -6.54 -2.10
CA VAL A 158 -3.98 -6.61 -2.44
C VAL A 158 -4.35 -7.99 -2.97
N ILE A 159 -5.60 -8.38 -2.74
CA ILE A 159 -6.22 -9.49 -3.48
C ILE A 159 -6.83 -8.95 -4.77
N LYS A 160 -6.97 -9.75 -5.83
CA LYS A 160 -7.53 -9.27 -7.11
C LYS A 160 -8.90 -8.63 -6.98
N GLU A 161 -9.77 -9.20 -6.13
CA GLU A 161 -11.10 -8.61 -5.87
C GLU A 161 -10.99 -7.16 -5.38
N SER A 162 -10.01 -6.85 -4.53
CA SER A 162 -9.78 -5.50 -4.01
C SER A 162 -9.35 -4.50 -5.07
N ASN A 163 -8.77 -4.96 -6.19
CA ASN A 163 -8.14 -4.13 -7.22
C ASN A 163 -8.76 -4.36 -8.61
N SER A 164 -9.98 -4.87 -8.68
CA SER A 164 -10.63 -5.21 -9.96
C SER A 164 -10.82 -4.02 -10.90
N ASP A 165 -10.79 -2.79 -10.36
CA ASP A 165 -10.89 -1.52 -11.08
C ASP A 165 -9.51 -0.85 -11.33
N GLY A 166 -8.40 -1.51 -10.95
CA GLY A 166 -7.05 -0.99 -11.09
C GLY A 166 -6.70 0.17 -10.14
N PHE A 167 -7.54 0.44 -9.13
CA PHE A 167 -7.33 1.56 -8.20
C PHE A 167 -5.97 1.52 -7.49
N PHE A 168 -5.56 0.37 -6.96
CA PHE A 168 -4.28 0.22 -6.29
C PHE A 168 -3.12 0.18 -7.28
N THR A 169 -3.34 -0.34 -8.49
CA THR A 169 -2.36 -0.25 -9.59
C THR A 169 -2.04 1.21 -9.93
N MET A 170 -3.05 2.07 -10.05
CA MET A 170 -2.81 3.50 -10.30
C MET A 170 -2.03 4.18 -9.16
N ILE A 171 -2.29 3.81 -7.90
CA ILE A 171 -1.53 4.33 -6.75
C ILE A 171 -0.09 3.82 -6.80
N SER A 172 0.12 2.53 -7.06
CA SER A 172 1.44 1.91 -7.22
C SER A 172 2.27 2.65 -8.27
N GLU A 173 1.72 2.84 -9.48
CA GLU A 173 2.39 3.55 -10.58
C GLU A 173 2.67 5.02 -10.24
N SER A 174 1.68 5.74 -9.72
CA SER A 174 1.84 7.18 -9.44
C SER A 174 2.79 7.48 -8.28
N LYS A 175 2.88 6.58 -7.29
CA LYS A 175 3.74 6.73 -6.11
C LYS A 175 5.05 5.96 -6.20
N GLN A 176 5.22 5.14 -7.24
CA GLN A 176 6.35 4.24 -7.39
C GLN A 176 6.51 3.29 -6.19
N ILE A 177 5.38 2.72 -5.74
CA ILE A 177 5.35 1.74 -4.64
C ILE A 177 5.09 0.36 -5.26
N PRO A 178 5.93 -0.67 -5.03
CA PRO A 178 5.69 -2.01 -5.54
C PRO A 178 4.33 -2.55 -5.07
N ILE A 179 3.68 -3.34 -5.91
CA ILE A 179 2.39 -3.96 -5.63
C ILE A 179 2.50 -5.48 -5.72
N LEU A 180 2.18 -6.15 -4.63
CA LEU A 180 1.96 -7.59 -4.58
C LEU A 180 0.44 -7.84 -4.69
N GLU A 181 0.00 -8.15 -5.90
CA GLU A 181 -1.37 -8.61 -6.15
C GLU A 181 -1.43 -10.14 -6.14
N VAL A 182 -2.32 -10.70 -5.31
CA VAL A 182 -2.56 -12.15 -5.21
C VAL A 182 -3.99 -12.50 -5.61
N GLU A 183 -4.27 -13.75 -5.96
CA GLU A 183 -5.63 -14.12 -6.42
C GLU A 183 -6.70 -13.95 -5.34
N GLY A 184 -6.48 -14.53 -4.17
CA GLY A 184 -7.39 -14.40 -3.04
C GLY A 184 -6.67 -14.38 -1.70
N VAL A 185 -7.47 -14.29 -0.64
CA VAL A 185 -6.95 -14.15 0.73
C VAL A 185 -6.06 -15.33 1.14
N PHE A 186 -6.33 -16.54 0.63
CA PHE A 186 -5.52 -17.73 0.93
C PHE A 186 -4.14 -17.73 0.27
N ASP A 187 -3.95 -16.96 -0.80
CA ASP A 187 -2.68 -16.87 -1.53
C ASP A 187 -1.70 -15.88 -0.86
N ILE A 188 -2.18 -15.05 0.07
CA ILE A 188 -1.35 -14.11 0.83
C ILE A 188 -0.26 -14.83 1.61
N GLY A 189 -0.60 -15.88 2.37
CA GLY A 189 0.36 -16.60 3.21
C GLY A 189 1.55 -17.16 2.41
N PRO A 190 1.31 -17.94 1.34
CA PRO A 190 2.35 -18.40 0.43
C PRO A 190 3.17 -17.25 -0.19
N ALA A 191 2.53 -16.17 -0.63
CA ALA A 191 3.23 -15.03 -1.22
C ALA A 191 4.16 -14.33 -0.21
N ILE A 192 3.68 -14.06 1.01
CA ILE A 192 4.50 -13.50 2.09
C ILE A 192 5.68 -14.40 2.41
N LYS A 193 5.46 -15.72 2.50
CA LYS A 193 6.54 -16.69 2.72
C LYS A 193 7.61 -16.62 1.64
N ALA A 194 7.20 -16.56 0.37
CA ALA A 194 8.13 -16.45 -0.75
C ALA A 194 8.99 -15.17 -0.66
N LEU A 195 8.41 -14.04 -0.23
CA LEU A 195 9.14 -12.79 -0.03
C LEU A 195 10.10 -12.81 1.17
N ILE A 196 9.87 -13.69 2.17
CA ILE A 196 10.80 -13.90 3.29
C ILE A 196 12.02 -14.72 2.84
N GLU A 197 11.81 -15.69 1.96
CA GLU A 197 12.80 -16.68 1.52
C GLU A 197 13.71 -16.19 0.37
N GLN A 198 13.52 -14.95 -0.13
CA GLN A 198 14.35 -14.34 -1.19
C GLN A 198 15.82 -14.17 -0.80
#